data_AF-A0A7X3HWJ6-F1
#
_entry.id   AF-A0A7X3HWJ6-F1
#
_cell.length_a   1.000
_cell.length_b   1.000
_cell.length_c   1.000
_cell.angle_alpha   90.00
_cell.angle_beta   90.00
_cell.angle_gamma   90.00
#
_symmetry.space_group_name_H-M   'P 1'
#
loop_
_entity.id
_entity.type
_entity.pdbx_description
1 polymer ?
#
loop_
_entity_poly.entity_id
_entity_poly.type
_entity_poly.pdbx_seq_one_letter_code
_entity_poly.pdbx_strand_id
1 'polypeptide(L)'
;MSLETLLRRDRWLALAALGLLLLAAWGYVLSGAGMGMDAWDMTRMPSVFGLAPRPQAWSWGYALLMLAMWWSMMLAMMLPSAAPVLLLVAALNRRAQPGRQPFGSCAGFVAGYLLAWGGFSLLAVLLQWLLMRQGLLTAMLGNTSRPLAGVILLVAGAWQFSPLKHACLHHCQAPVQFLVQARQRGCGSLCSGARHGLYCLGCCWALMALLFAGGVMNLYWIIGLTLYVMAEKLLPGDPWLSRLAGAGLLLGGLWLLAA
;
A
#
# COMPACT_ATOMS: atom_id res chain seq x y z
N MET A 1 -3.71 -40.57 9.01
CA MET A 1 -4.07 -39.18 8.67
C MET A 1 -3.57 -38.92 7.25
N SER A 2 -4.44 -38.72 6.26
CA SER A 2 -4.00 -38.68 4.85
C SER A 2 -3.19 -37.40 4.58
N LEU A 3 -2.18 -37.50 3.72
CA LEU A 3 -1.35 -36.37 3.27
C LEU A 3 -2.23 -35.19 2.83
N GLU A 4 -3.38 -35.48 2.21
CA GLU A 4 -4.37 -34.51 1.76
C GLU A 4 -5.01 -33.70 2.91
N THR A 5 -5.23 -34.30 4.09
CA THR A 5 -5.79 -33.60 5.27
C THR A 5 -4.80 -32.61 5.85
N LEU A 6 -3.52 -33.00 5.96
CA LEU A 6 -2.42 -32.12 6.39
C LEU A 6 -2.23 -30.96 5.41
N LEU A 7 -2.27 -31.26 4.12
CA LEU A 7 -2.15 -30.31 3.02
C LEU A 7 -3.29 -29.28 2.96
N ARG A 8 -4.53 -29.67 3.32
CA ARG A 8 -5.65 -28.73 3.47
C ARG A 8 -5.47 -27.85 4.70
N ARG A 9 -5.03 -28.41 5.83
CA ARG A 9 -4.90 -27.68 7.11
C ARG A 9 -3.92 -26.51 7.01
N ASP A 10 -2.73 -26.71 6.43
CA ASP A 10 -1.72 -25.66 6.32
C ASP A 10 -2.12 -24.53 5.34
N ARG A 11 -2.84 -24.85 4.26
CA ARG A 11 -3.42 -23.84 3.38
C ARG A 11 -4.45 -22.97 4.11
N TRP A 12 -5.30 -23.60 4.92
CA TRP A 12 -6.25 -22.88 5.75
C TRP A 12 -5.56 -22.02 6.80
N LEU A 13 -4.46 -22.49 7.40
CA LEU A 13 -3.67 -21.68 8.33
C LEU A 13 -3.06 -20.44 7.66
N ALA A 14 -2.48 -20.57 6.47
CA ALA A 14 -1.93 -19.44 5.74
C ALA A 14 -3.01 -18.42 5.32
N LEU A 15 -4.16 -18.90 4.84
CA LEU A 15 -5.30 -18.05 4.51
C LEU A 15 -5.90 -17.38 5.74
N ALA A 16 -6.03 -18.11 6.85
CA ALA A 16 -6.54 -17.58 8.10
C ALA A 16 -5.60 -16.52 8.69
N ALA A 17 -4.28 -16.75 8.66
CA ALA A 17 -3.30 -15.78 9.12
C ALA A 17 -3.31 -14.50 8.26
N LEU A 18 -3.37 -14.65 6.93
CA LEU A 18 -3.47 -13.52 6.01
C LEU A 18 -4.78 -12.75 6.20
N GLY A 19 -5.89 -13.47 6.35
CA GLY A 19 -7.21 -12.90 6.60
C GLY A 19 -7.26 -12.17 7.94
N LEU A 20 -6.72 -12.76 9.01
CA LEU A 20 -6.64 -12.12 10.32
C LEU A 20 -5.79 -10.84 10.27
N LEU A 21 -4.63 -10.88 9.60
CA LEU A 21 -3.78 -9.70 9.45
C LEU A 21 -4.50 -8.59 8.68
N LEU A 22 -5.20 -8.93 7.60
CA LEU A 22 -5.98 -7.97 6.81
C LEU A 22 -7.14 -7.37 7.62
N LEU A 23 -7.87 -8.21 8.36
CA LEU A 23 -8.96 -7.76 9.23
C LEU A 23 -8.45 -6.88 10.38
N ALA A 24 -7.32 -7.21 10.98
CA ALA A 24 -6.71 -6.39 12.01
C ALA A 24 -6.25 -5.03 11.46
N ALA A 25 -5.63 -5.00 10.28
CA ALA A 25 -5.20 -3.78 9.62
C ALA A 25 -6.40 -2.88 9.27
N TRP A 26 -7.45 -3.42 8.64
CA TRP A 26 -8.67 -2.68 8.34
C TRP A 26 -9.41 -2.25 9.59
N GLY A 27 -9.52 -3.12 10.60
CA GLY A 27 -10.17 -2.80 11.87
C GLY A 27 -9.52 -1.60 12.56
N TYR A 28 -8.19 -1.57 12.61
CA TYR A 28 -7.44 -0.44 13.17
C TYR A 28 -7.60 0.84 12.34
N VAL A 29 -7.59 0.76 11.00
CA VAL A 29 -7.84 1.92 10.13
C VAL A 29 -9.25 2.46 10.33
N LEU A 30 -10.27 1.59 10.33
CA LEU A 30 -11.67 1.96 10.48
C LEU A 30 -11.98 2.56 11.85
N SER A 31 -11.33 2.07 12.91
CA SER A 31 -11.42 2.64 14.27
C SER A 31 -10.65 3.95 14.43
N GLY A 32 -10.20 4.59 13.34
CA GLY A 32 -9.53 5.89 13.40
C GLY A 32 -8.04 5.85 13.71
N ALA A 33 -7.42 4.67 13.67
CA ALA A 33 -5.99 4.47 13.94
C ALA A 33 -5.48 5.12 15.24
N GLY A 34 -6.32 5.15 16.28
CA GLY A 34 -5.98 5.72 17.59
C GLY A 34 -6.03 7.24 17.68
N MET A 35 -6.61 7.94 16.68
CA MET A 35 -6.82 9.39 16.71
C MET A 35 -8.07 9.84 17.49
N GLY A 36 -8.79 8.89 18.12
CA GLY A 36 -9.95 9.19 18.96
C GLY A 36 -11.25 9.48 18.21
N MET A 37 -11.26 9.25 16.89
CA MET A 37 -12.43 9.42 16.02
C MET A 37 -12.38 8.39 14.90
N ASP A 38 -13.50 7.74 14.59
CA ASP A 38 -13.57 6.72 13.56
C ASP A 38 -13.31 7.27 12.15
N ALA A 39 -12.81 6.44 11.24
CA ALA A 39 -12.41 6.88 9.89
C ALA A 39 -13.57 7.40 9.04
N TRP A 40 -14.79 6.95 9.30
CA TRP A 40 -15.99 7.47 8.63
C TRP A 40 -16.27 8.91 9.00
N ASP A 41 -16.10 9.26 10.28
CA ASP A 41 -16.30 10.62 10.76
C ASP A 41 -15.19 11.53 10.22
N MET A 42 -13.94 11.05 10.18
CA MET A 42 -12.83 11.75 9.51
C MET A 42 -13.06 11.94 8.01
N THR A 43 -13.78 11.03 7.35
CA THR A 43 -14.11 11.12 5.91
C THR A 43 -15.30 12.05 5.65
N ARG A 44 -16.31 12.04 6.53
CA ARG A 44 -17.57 12.79 6.39
C ARG A 44 -17.49 14.21 6.91
N MET A 45 -16.48 14.53 7.70
CA MET A 45 -16.16 15.93 8.00
C MET A 45 -15.26 16.46 6.88
N PRO A 46 -15.79 17.25 5.91
CA PRO A 46 -14.95 18.26 5.33
C PRO A 46 -14.37 19.08 6.48
N SER A 47 -13.24 19.73 6.28
CA SER A 47 -12.73 20.78 7.15
C SER A 47 -13.73 21.94 7.27
N VAL A 48 -14.88 21.71 7.89
CA VAL A 48 -15.96 22.68 8.11
C VAL A 48 -15.59 23.42 9.38
N PHE A 49 -15.09 24.63 9.18
CA PHE A 49 -15.14 25.76 10.12
C PHE A 49 -14.65 25.49 11.55
N GLY A 50 -13.40 25.86 11.80
CA GLY A 50 -13.00 26.57 13.03
C GLY A 50 -12.90 25.80 14.35
N LEU A 51 -13.40 24.56 14.42
CA LEU A 51 -13.23 23.67 15.58
C LEU A 51 -12.21 22.57 15.31
N ALA A 52 -11.17 22.87 14.52
CA ALA A 52 -10.04 21.96 14.39
C ALA A 52 -9.41 21.78 15.78
N PRO A 53 -9.32 20.56 16.33
CA PRO A 53 -8.53 20.35 17.53
C PRO A 53 -7.13 20.90 17.29
N ARG A 54 -6.56 21.54 18.31
CA ARG A 54 -5.24 22.18 18.23
C ARG A 54 -4.25 21.20 17.57
N PRO A 55 -3.39 21.67 16.65
CA PRO A 55 -2.36 20.81 16.08
C PRO A 55 -1.58 20.20 17.24
N GLN A 56 -1.68 18.88 17.39
CA GLN A 56 -0.98 18.17 18.44
C GLN A 56 0.51 18.38 18.21
N ALA A 57 1.23 18.84 19.24
CA ALA A 57 2.67 19.00 19.13
C ALA A 57 3.29 17.66 18.72
N TRP A 58 4.14 17.68 17.69
CA TRP A 58 4.82 16.49 17.20
C TRP A 58 5.79 15.95 18.25
N SER A 59 5.27 15.06 19.10
CA SER A 59 6.05 14.27 20.04
C SER A 59 6.47 12.96 19.40
N TRP A 60 7.46 12.28 19.98
CA TRP A 60 7.84 10.94 19.55
C TRP A 60 6.67 9.95 19.59
N GLY A 61 5.80 10.06 20.60
CA GLY A 61 4.59 9.24 20.71
C GLY A 61 3.60 9.47 19.56
N TYR A 62 3.36 10.74 19.20
CA TYR A 62 2.50 11.07 18.07
C TYR A 62 3.10 10.61 16.74
N ALA A 63 4.41 10.76 16.54
CA ALA A 63 5.09 10.27 15.35
C ALA A 63 4.98 8.74 15.20
N LEU A 64 5.11 7.99 16.30
CA LEU A 64 4.91 6.54 16.32
C LEU A 64 3.46 6.15 16.01
N LEU A 65 2.49 6.90 16.53
CA LEU A 65 1.07 6.71 16.19
C LEU A 65 0.82 6.92 14.69
N MET A 66 1.36 8.01 14.11
CA MET A 66 1.26 8.28 12.68
C MET A 66 1.95 7.21 11.84
N LEU A 67 3.08 6.67 12.31
CA LEU A 67 3.76 5.56 11.65
C LEU A 67 2.90 4.28 11.67
N ALA A 68 2.31 3.95 12.83
CA ALA A 68 1.41 2.81 12.96
C ALA A 68 0.18 2.95 12.04
N MET A 69 -0.40 4.16 11.97
CA MET A 69 -1.48 4.50 11.05
C MET A 69 -1.08 4.29 9.59
N TRP A 70 -0.01 4.94 9.11
CA TRP A 70 0.44 4.79 7.73
C TRP A 70 0.76 3.35 7.38
N TRP A 71 1.46 2.66 8.28
CA TRP A 71 1.88 1.29 8.03
C TRP A 71 0.68 0.35 7.94
N SER A 72 -0.20 0.36 8.94
CA SER A 72 -1.44 -0.43 8.93
C SER A 72 -2.35 -0.11 7.73
N MET A 73 -2.45 1.16 7.34
CA MET A 73 -3.20 1.59 6.16
C MET A 73 -2.59 1.01 4.87
N MET A 74 -1.27 1.10 4.70
CA MET A 74 -0.59 0.49 3.56
C MET A 74 -0.77 -1.03 3.52
N LEU A 75 -0.75 -1.68 4.69
CA LEU A 75 -1.04 -3.11 4.82
C LEU A 75 -2.47 -3.42 4.37
N ALA A 76 -3.46 -2.67 4.87
CA ALA A 76 -4.86 -2.85 4.54
C ALA A 76 -5.13 -2.73 3.04
N MET A 77 -4.48 -1.77 2.38
CA MET A 77 -4.65 -1.51 0.95
C MET A 77 -3.87 -2.49 0.07
N MET A 78 -2.62 -2.82 0.44
CA MET A 78 -1.68 -3.43 -0.51
C MET A 78 -1.49 -4.93 -0.31
N LEU A 79 -1.74 -5.44 0.90
CA LEU A 79 -1.66 -6.87 1.18
C LEU A 79 -2.64 -7.72 0.34
N PRO A 80 -3.88 -7.28 0.04
CA PRO A 80 -4.77 -8.00 -0.88
C PRO A 80 -4.13 -8.24 -2.26
N SER A 81 -3.42 -7.23 -2.79
CA SER A 81 -2.75 -7.35 -4.09
C SER A 81 -1.56 -8.31 -4.10
N ALA A 82 -0.97 -8.59 -2.93
CA ALA A 82 0.12 -9.55 -2.76
C ALA A 82 -0.39 -10.99 -2.47
N ALA A 83 -1.69 -11.18 -2.23
CA ALA A 83 -2.25 -12.49 -1.93
C ALA A 83 -1.90 -13.57 -2.98
N PRO A 84 -1.93 -13.32 -4.31
CA PRO A 84 -1.60 -14.34 -5.30
C PRO A 84 -0.16 -14.87 -5.15
N VAL A 85 0.83 -13.99 -4.96
CA VAL A 85 2.23 -14.42 -4.80
C VAL A 85 2.45 -15.14 -3.47
N LEU A 86 1.79 -14.70 -2.39
CA LEU A 86 1.86 -15.35 -1.08
C LEU A 86 1.31 -16.77 -1.12
N LEU A 87 0.15 -16.96 -1.77
CA LEU A 87 -0.45 -18.27 -1.96
C LEU A 87 0.41 -19.17 -2.86
N LEU A 88 1.08 -18.60 -3.87
CA LEU A 88 2.02 -19.33 -4.71
C LEU A 88 3.25 -19.79 -3.92
N VAL A 89 3.86 -18.91 -3.11
CA VAL A 89 4.99 -19.28 -2.22
C VAL A 89 4.58 -20.41 -1.27
N ALA A 90 3.41 -20.30 -0.64
CA ALA A 90 2.86 -21.35 0.22
C ALA A 90 2.65 -22.67 -0.53
N ALA A 91 2.13 -22.63 -1.76
CA ALA A 91 1.92 -23.81 -2.60
C ALA A 91 3.24 -24.46 -3.05
N LEU A 92 4.24 -23.66 -3.43
CA LEU A 92 5.55 -24.15 -3.87
C LEU A 92 6.34 -24.79 -2.73
N ASN A 93 6.32 -24.18 -1.54
CA ASN A 93 6.95 -24.75 -0.35
C ASN A 93 6.35 -26.12 0.02
N ARG A 94 5.04 -26.29 -0.18
CA ARG A 94 4.36 -27.57 0.04
C ARG A 94 4.74 -28.66 -0.97
N ARG A 95 5.08 -28.28 -2.21
CA ARG A 95 5.50 -29.22 -3.26
C ARG A 95 7.00 -29.49 -3.27
N ALA A 96 7.77 -28.86 -2.37
CA ALA A 96 9.19 -29.13 -2.25
C ALA A 96 9.41 -30.57 -1.77
N GLN A 97 10.00 -31.41 -2.62
CA GLN A 97 10.37 -32.78 -2.28
C GLN A 97 11.50 -32.82 -1.23
N PRO A 98 11.62 -33.90 -0.43
CA PRO A 98 12.78 -34.13 0.43
C PRO A 98 14.07 -33.98 -0.38
N GLY A 99 14.97 -33.07 0.03
CA GLY A 99 16.22 -32.78 -0.67
C GLY A 99 16.19 -31.59 -1.64
N ARG A 100 15.03 -31.04 -2.00
CA ARG A 100 14.93 -29.74 -2.69
C ARG A 100 14.80 -28.62 -1.65
N GLN A 101 15.68 -27.63 -1.70
CA GLN A 101 15.57 -26.46 -0.83
C GLN A 101 14.19 -25.79 -1.01
N PRO A 102 13.44 -25.56 0.09
CA PRO A 102 12.19 -24.80 0.06
C PRO A 102 12.42 -23.43 -0.60
N PHE A 103 11.38 -22.81 -1.16
CA PHE A 103 11.42 -21.40 -1.61
C PHE A 103 11.58 -20.41 -0.43
N GLY A 104 11.70 -20.92 0.80
CA GLY A 104 11.96 -20.19 2.04
C GLY A 104 10.70 -19.96 2.86
N SER A 105 10.83 -19.45 4.09
CA SER A 105 9.69 -19.24 4.99
C SER A 105 8.68 -18.24 4.42
N CYS A 106 7.40 -18.62 4.33
CA CYS A 106 6.31 -17.73 3.92
C CYS A 106 6.21 -16.51 4.85
N ALA A 107 6.41 -16.72 6.15
CA ALA A 107 6.47 -15.64 7.14
C ALA A 107 7.64 -14.69 6.86
N GLY A 108 8.80 -15.21 6.45
CA GLY A 108 9.94 -14.39 6.04
C GLY A 108 9.61 -13.54 4.81
N PHE A 109 8.92 -14.10 3.82
CA PHE A 109 8.46 -13.32 2.66
C PHE A 109 7.50 -12.20 3.06
N VAL A 110 6.49 -12.50 3.88
CA VAL A 110 5.55 -11.49 4.39
C VAL A 110 6.33 -10.41 5.16
N ALA A 111 7.22 -10.80 6.08
CA ALA A 111 8.03 -9.85 6.84
C ALA A 111 8.83 -8.89 5.93
N GLY A 112 9.46 -9.41 4.88
CA GLY A 112 10.20 -8.59 3.92
C GLY A 112 9.30 -7.59 3.19
N TYR A 113 8.12 -8.04 2.76
CA TYR A 113 7.12 -7.20 2.13
C TYR A 113 6.63 -6.09 3.07
N LEU A 114 6.36 -6.42 4.33
CA LEU A 114 5.93 -5.47 5.35
C LEU A 114 7.03 -4.46 5.69
N LEU A 115 8.30 -4.86 5.70
CA LEU A 115 9.45 -3.96 5.89
C LEU A 115 9.54 -2.90 4.79
N ALA A 116 9.32 -3.29 3.53
CA ALA A 116 9.31 -2.33 2.42
C ALA A 116 8.22 -1.26 2.62
N TRP A 117 7.00 -1.69 2.97
CA TRP A 117 5.90 -0.77 3.30
C TRP A 117 6.15 0.05 4.57
N GLY A 118 6.86 -0.49 5.55
CA GLY A 118 7.30 0.24 6.74
C GLY A 118 8.26 1.37 6.37
N GLY A 119 9.21 1.12 5.47
CA GLY A 119 10.10 2.13 4.91
C GLY A 119 9.35 3.25 4.19
N PHE A 120 8.36 2.91 3.36
CA PHE A 120 7.48 3.91 2.74
C PHE A 120 6.68 4.70 3.78
N SER A 121 6.17 4.04 4.82
CA SER A 121 5.38 4.68 5.87
C SER A 121 6.21 5.69 6.68
N LEU A 122 7.49 5.40 6.92
CA LEU A 122 8.42 6.37 7.52
C LEU A 122 8.56 7.63 6.66
N LEU A 123 8.70 7.48 5.34
CA LEU A 123 8.77 8.61 4.42
C LEU A 123 7.44 9.40 4.39
N ALA A 124 6.31 8.70 4.42
CA ALA A 124 4.99 9.31 4.46
C ALA A 124 4.77 10.12 5.75
N VAL A 125 5.19 9.62 6.91
CA VAL A 125 5.13 10.35 8.19
C VAL A 125 6.04 11.58 8.15
N LEU A 126 7.25 11.47 7.61
CA LEU A 126 8.16 12.61 7.46
C LEU A 126 7.57 13.69 6.54
N LEU A 127 6.97 13.28 5.42
CA LEU A 127 6.29 14.19 4.51
C LEU A 127 5.07 14.83 5.18
N GLN A 128 4.26 14.04 5.90
CA GLN A 128 3.12 14.53 6.66
C GLN A 128 3.54 15.59 7.69
N TRP A 129 4.62 15.33 8.44
CA TRP A 129 5.18 16.29 9.40
C TRP A 129 5.56 17.60 8.74
N LEU A 130 6.27 17.54 7.60
CA LEU A 130 6.68 18.72 6.85
C LEU A 130 5.47 19.52 6.34
N LEU A 131 4.48 18.84 5.76
CA LEU A 131 3.28 19.48 5.24
C LEU A 131 2.42 20.10 6.35
N MET A 132 2.28 19.43 7.51
CA MET A 132 1.61 20.00 8.68
C MET A 132 2.35 21.22 9.22
N ARG A 133 3.68 21.19 9.25
CA ARG A 133 4.51 22.34 9.68
C ARG A 133 4.34 23.55 8.76
N GLN A 134 4.09 23.33 7.48
CA GLN A 134 3.81 24.38 6.50
C GLN A 134 2.32 24.81 6.47
N GLY A 135 1.46 24.20 7.31
CA GLY A 135 0.02 24.48 7.34
C GLY A 135 -0.75 23.96 6.12
N LEU A 136 -0.14 23.09 5.31
CA LEU A 136 -0.73 22.50 4.10
C LEU A 136 -1.64 21.29 4.41
N LEU A 137 -1.53 20.73 5.61
CA LEU A 137 -2.41 19.69 6.13
C LEU A 137 -3.03 20.13 7.46
N THR A 138 -4.31 19.82 7.64
CA THR A 138 -5.03 20.05 8.91
C THR A 138 -4.66 19.01 9.96
N ALA A 139 -5.05 19.25 11.22
CA ALA A 139 -4.97 18.26 12.30
C ALA A 139 -5.79 16.98 12.01
N MET A 140 -6.82 17.09 11.14
CA MET A 140 -7.61 15.95 10.64
C MET A 140 -7.01 15.31 9.38
N LEU A 141 -5.77 15.67 9.02
CA LEU A 141 -5.05 15.14 7.87
C LEU A 141 -5.73 15.44 6.51
N GLY A 142 -6.55 16.47 6.47
CA GLY A 142 -7.15 17.01 5.25
C GLY A 142 -6.22 18.03 4.59
N ASN A 143 -6.21 18.05 3.26
CA ASN A 143 -5.45 19.03 2.49
C ASN A 143 -6.11 20.41 2.54
N THR A 144 -5.33 21.46 2.80
CA THR A 144 -5.78 22.86 2.79
C THR A 144 -5.36 23.62 1.54
N SER A 145 -4.50 23.02 0.71
CA SER A 145 -3.83 23.69 -0.40
C SER A 145 -4.17 23.05 -1.75
N ARG A 146 -4.90 23.81 -2.57
CA ARG A 146 -5.17 23.48 -3.97
C ARG A 146 -3.89 23.27 -4.79
N PRO A 147 -2.86 24.14 -4.72
CA PRO A 147 -1.65 23.91 -5.51
C PRO A 147 -0.90 22.65 -5.09
N LEU A 148 -0.90 22.29 -3.79
CA LEU A 148 -0.36 21.01 -3.34
C LEU A 148 -1.10 19.83 -3.98
N ALA A 149 -2.44 19.85 -3.98
CA ALA A 149 -3.23 18.81 -4.64
C ALA A 149 -2.90 18.71 -6.13
N GLY A 150 -2.86 19.85 -6.83
CA GLY A 150 -2.55 19.92 -8.25
C GLY A 150 -1.19 19.31 -8.58
N VAL A 151 -0.14 19.67 -7.84
CA VAL A 151 1.22 19.11 -8.02
C VAL A 151 1.25 17.60 -7.77
N ILE A 152 0.62 17.12 -6.70
CA ILE A 152 0.55 15.67 -6.40
C ILE A 152 -0.15 14.93 -7.53
N LEU A 153 -1.27 15.46 -8.04
CA LEU A 153 -1.99 14.89 -9.18
C LEU A 153 -1.12 14.85 -10.44
N LEU A 154 -0.39 15.92 -10.74
CA LEU A 154 0.54 15.95 -11.88
C LEU A 154 1.65 14.91 -11.75
N VAL A 155 2.27 14.79 -10.57
CA VAL A 155 3.33 13.80 -10.31
C VAL A 155 2.79 12.38 -10.45
N ALA A 156 1.62 12.11 -9.85
CA ALA A 156 0.97 10.80 -9.96
C ALA A 156 0.58 10.48 -11.41
N GLY A 157 0.05 11.46 -12.14
CA GLY A 157 -0.32 11.34 -13.56
C GLY A 157 0.89 11.10 -14.45
N ALA A 158 1.99 11.82 -14.26
CA ALA A 158 3.23 11.58 -14.99
C ALA A 158 3.83 10.20 -14.68
N TRP A 159 3.76 9.76 -13.42
CA TRP A 159 4.23 8.43 -13.01
C TRP A 159 3.46 7.30 -13.71
N GLN A 160 2.16 7.50 -14.01
CA GLN A 160 1.35 6.51 -14.73
C GLN A 160 1.93 6.15 -16.10
N PHE A 161 2.58 7.09 -16.79
CA PHE A 161 3.20 6.88 -18.10
C PHE A 161 4.67 6.43 -18.03
N SER A 162 5.26 6.39 -16.83
CA SER A 162 6.68 6.11 -16.67
C SER A 162 7.05 4.66 -17.05
N PRO A 163 8.14 4.42 -17.81
CA PRO A 163 8.59 3.06 -18.12
C PRO A 163 8.99 2.29 -16.86
N LEU A 164 9.48 2.98 -15.82
CA LEU A 164 9.84 2.38 -14.55
C LEU A 164 8.62 1.77 -13.86
N LYS A 165 7.49 2.49 -13.84
CA LYS A 165 6.23 1.97 -13.30
C LYS A 165 5.81 0.70 -14.04
N HIS A 166 5.85 0.71 -15.37
CA HIS A 166 5.44 -0.43 -16.19
C HIS A 166 6.33 -1.66 -15.96
N ALA A 167 7.65 -1.46 -15.83
CA ALA A 167 8.59 -2.53 -15.49
C ALA A 167 8.30 -3.14 -14.11
N CYS A 168 8.02 -2.30 -13.10
CA CYS A 168 7.61 -2.75 -11.76
C CYS A 168 6.27 -3.50 -11.79
N LEU A 169 5.28 -2.98 -12.52
CA LEU A 169 3.96 -3.58 -12.63
C LEU A 169 4.03 -4.98 -13.29
N HIS A 170 4.82 -5.14 -14.34
CA HIS A 170 5.03 -6.44 -14.97
C HIS A 170 5.60 -7.48 -13.99
N HIS A 171 6.49 -7.08 -13.08
CA HIS A 171 6.99 -7.98 -12.03
C HIS A 171 5.90 -8.35 -11.01
N CYS A 172 4.99 -7.43 -10.70
CA CYS A 172 3.82 -7.70 -9.86
C CYS A 172 2.80 -8.64 -10.53
N GLN A 173 2.63 -8.54 -11.84
CA GLN A 173 1.72 -9.36 -12.65
C GLN A 173 2.27 -10.76 -12.98
N ALA A 174 3.60 -10.95 -12.92
CA ALA A 174 4.27 -12.21 -13.25
C ALA A 174 4.90 -12.92 -12.02
N PRO A 175 4.09 -13.37 -11.03
CA PRO A 175 4.60 -13.87 -9.75
C PRO A 175 5.48 -15.13 -9.89
N VAL A 176 5.20 -16.01 -10.85
CA VAL A 176 6.03 -17.22 -11.10
C VAL A 176 7.43 -16.83 -11.58
N GLN A 177 7.51 -15.94 -12.58
CA GLN A 177 8.79 -15.47 -13.12
C GLN A 177 9.62 -14.78 -12.04
N PHE A 178 8.98 -13.93 -11.24
CA PHE A 178 9.61 -13.26 -10.11
C PHE A 178 10.23 -14.27 -9.11
N LEU A 179 9.49 -15.29 -8.69
CA LEU A 179 9.99 -16.28 -7.73
C LEU A 179 11.14 -17.13 -8.29
N VAL A 180 11.07 -17.51 -9.56
CA VAL A 180 12.17 -18.24 -10.24
C VAL A 180 13.44 -17.40 -10.25
N GLN A 181 13.33 -16.12 -10.62
CA GLN A 181 14.48 -15.22 -10.64
C GLN A 181 15.03 -14.95 -9.23
N ALA A 182 14.15 -14.78 -8.23
CA ALA A 182 14.56 -14.57 -6.84
C ALA A 182 15.38 -15.77 -6.31
N ARG A 183 14.94 -16.99 -6.65
CA ARG A 183 15.66 -18.23 -6.32
C ARG A 183 17.01 -18.32 -7.03
N GLN A 184 17.08 -18.03 -8.32
CA GLN A 184 18.34 -18.06 -9.09
C GLN A 184 19.39 -17.08 -8.53
N ARG A 185 18.94 -15.96 -7.95
CA ARG A 185 19.81 -14.96 -7.31
C ARG A 185 20.23 -15.33 -5.88
N GLY A 186 19.82 -16.48 -5.35
CA GLY A 186 20.13 -16.91 -3.98
C GLY A 186 19.47 -16.06 -2.88
N CYS A 187 18.42 -15.31 -3.23
CA CYS A 187 17.73 -14.40 -2.31
C CYS A 187 16.81 -15.23 -1.40
N GLY A 188 17.09 -15.24 -0.09
CA GLY A 188 16.23 -15.89 0.91
C GLY A 188 14.81 -15.30 0.95
N SER A 189 13.90 -15.89 1.73
CA SER A 189 12.49 -15.46 1.71
C SER A 189 12.29 -14.00 2.15
N LEU A 190 13.04 -13.52 3.14
CA LEU A 190 13.01 -12.12 3.57
C LEU A 190 13.43 -11.15 2.46
N CYS A 191 14.58 -11.43 1.84
CA CYS A 191 15.09 -10.67 0.69
C CYS A 191 14.09 -10.68 -0.47
N SER A 192 13.47 -11.83 -0.74
CA SER A 192 12.48 -11.99 -1.82
C SER A 192 11.23 -11.17 -1.53
N GLY A 193 10.73 -11.22 -0.30
CA GLY A 193 9.61 -10.40 0.17
C GLY A 193 9.89 -8.91 0.04
N ALA A 194 11.06 -8.46 0.50
CA ALA A 194 11.48 -7.06 0.43
C ALA A 194 11.59 -6.58 -1.03
N ARG A 195 12.18 -7.39 -1.91
CA ARG A 195 12.28 -7.06 -3.34
C ARG A 195 10.89 -7.00 -4.01
N HIS A 196 9.99 -7.92 -3.68
CA HIS A 196 8.61 -7.85 -4.16
C HIS A 196 7.91 -6.60 -3.65
N GLY A 197 8.11 -6.25 -2.37
CA GLY A 197 7.62 -5.01 -1.77
C GLY A 197 8.12 -3.76 -2.49
N LEU A 198 9.40 -3.73 -2.88
CA LEU A 198 9.97 -2.62 -3.66
C LEU A 198 9.39 -2.52 -5.08
N TYR A 199 9.14 -3.63 -5.78
CA TYR A 199 8.42 -3.61 -7.06
C TYR A 199 6.97 -3.12 -6.88
N CYS A 200 6.30 -3.59 -5.82
CA CYS A 200 4.96 -3.16 -5.46
C CYS A 200 4.91 -1.66 -5.17
N LEU A 201 5.88 -1.12 -4.43
CA LEU A 201 6.02 0.32 -4.22
C LEU A 201 6.31 1.05 -5.53
N GLY A 202 7.23 0.57 -6.35
CA GLY A 202 7.56 1.17 -7.64
C GLY A 202 6.34 1.33 -8.56
N CYS A 203 5.39 0.39 -8.53
CA CYS A 203 4.20 0.50 -9.37
C CYS A 203 3.14 1.51 -8.85
N CYS A 204 3.06 1.75 -7.53
CA CYS A 204 1.94 2.53 -6.96
C CYS A 204 2.29 3.64 -5.95
N TRP A 205 3.57 3.88 -5.61
CA TRP A 205 3.93 4.89 -4.60
C TRP A 205 3.36 6.28 -4.91
N ALA A 206 3.40 6.70 -6.18
CA ALA A 206 2.90 8.01 -6.60
C ALA A 206 1.37 8.09 -6.48
N LEU A 207 0.66 6.97 -6.66
CA LEU A 207 -0.77 6.90 -6.37
C LEU A 207 -1.05 6.97 -4.88
N MET A 208 -0.22 6.34 -4.04
CA MET A 208 -0.38 6.45 -2.58
C MET A 208 -0.19 7.89 -2.11
N ALA A 209 0.63 8.70 -2.81
CA ALA A 209 0.76 10.12 -2.52
C ALA A 209 -0.54 10.91 -2.75
N LEU A 210 -1.48 10.43 -3.57
CA LEU A 210 -2.79 11.07 -3.77
C LEU A 210 -3.62 11.14 -2.47
N LEU A 211 -3.33 10.29 -1.47
CA LEU A 211 -3.92 10.40 -0.14
C LEU A 211 -3.63 11.77 0.50
N PHE A 212 -2.47 12.38 0.23
CA PHE A 212 -2.19 13.74 0.69
C PHE A 212 -2.99 14.81 -0.07
N ALA A 213 -3.44 14.54 -1.30
CA ALA A 213 -4.28 15.46 -2.06
C ALA A 213 -5.75 15.36 -1.61
N GLY A 214 -6.25 14.14 -1.41
CA GLY A 214 -7.64 13.82 -1.08
C GLY A 214 -8.02 13.79 0.41
N GLY A 215 -7.01 13.80 1.29
CA GLY A 215 -7.14 13.59 2.72
C GLY A 215 -6.65 12.19 3.11
N VAL A 216 -5.71 12.12 4.05
CA VAL A 216 -4.93 10.90 4.35
C VAL A 216 -5.85 9.75 4.80
N MET A 217 -6.83 10.07 5.65
CA MET A 217 -7.79 9.11 6.21
C MET A 217 -9.13 9.08 5.46
N ASN A 218 -9.18 9.64 4.24
CA ASN A 218 -10.41 9.62 3.46
C ASN A 218 -10.68 8.22 2.89
N LEU A 219 -11.71 7.55 3.41
CA LEU A 219 -12.05 6.17 3.02
C LEU A 219 -12.38 6.03 1.53
N TYR A 220 -12.93 7.06 0.88
CA TYR A 220 -13.19 7.01 -0.57
C TYR A 220 -11.88 6.92 -1.37
N TRP A 221 -10.86 7.67 -0.96
CA TRP A 221 -9.52 7.59 -1.58
C TRP A 221 -8.83 6.27 -1.26
N ILE A 222 -8.86 5.83 -0.01
CA ILE A 222 -8.26 4.55 0.42
C ILE A 222 -8.87 3.39 -0.36
N ILE A 223 -10.20 3.29 -0.42
CA ILE A 223 -10.89 2.19 -1.12
C ILE A 223 -10.69 2.34 -2.64
N GLY A 224 -10.87 3.54 -3.20
CA GLY A 224 -10.72 3.79 -4.63
C GLY A 224 -9.33 3.45 -5.15
N LEU A 225 -8.28 3.89 -4.46
CA LEU A 225 -6.89 3.57 -4.81
C LEU A 225 -6.58 2.09 -4.62
N THR A 226 -7.12 1.44 -3.59
CA THR A 226 -6.97 0.00 -3.37
C THR A 226 -7.54 -0.79 -4.55
N LEU A 227 -8.78 -0.48 -4.95
CA LEU A 227 -9.44 -1.15 -6.06
C LEU A 227 -8.72 -0.89 -7.38
N TYR A 228 -8.30 0.34 -7.62
CA TYR A 228 -7.55 0.71 -8.82
C TYR A 228 -6.22 -0.03 -8.92
N VAL A 229 -5.39 0.00 -7.88
CA VAL A 229 -4.08 -0.68 -7.86
C VAL A 229 -4.25 -2.19 -7.97
N MET A 230 -5.29 -2.74 -7.33
CA MET A 230 -5.60 -4.16 -7.44
C MET A 230 -6.01 -4.52 -8.87
N ALA A 231 -6.83 -3.71 -9.54
CA ALA A 231 -7.17 -3.90 -10.95
C ALA A 231 -5.93 -3.87 -11.83
N GLU A 232 -5.03 -2.89 -11.67
CA GLU A 232 -3.77 -2.84 -12.43
C GLU A 232 -2.91 -4.09 -12.23
N LYS A 233 -2.84 -4.64 -11.00
CA LYS A 233 -2.00 -5.80 -10.71
C LYS A 233 -2.62 -7.13 -11.12
N LEU A 234 -3.95 -7.21 -11.20
CA LEU A 234 -4.68 -8.46 -11.48
C LEU A 234 -5.15 -8.59 -12.94
N LEU A 235 -5.23 -7.50 -13.69
CA LEU A 235 -5.64 -7.50 -15.10
C LEU A 235 -4.40 -7.42 -16.01
N PRO A 236 -3.83 -8.57 -16.46
CA PRO A 236 -2.74 -8.56 -17.43
C PRO A 236 -3.24 -8.07 -18.79
N GLY A 237 -2.53 -7.15 -19.43
CA GLY A 237 -2.92 -6.61 -20.74
C GLY A 237 -2.28 -5.27 -21.09
N ASP A 238 -2.80 -4.61 -22.12
CA ASP A 238 -2.37 -3.26 -22.53
C ASP A 238 -2.56 -2.27 -21.36
N PRO A 239 -1.60 -1.38 -21.05
CA PRO A 239 -1.70 -0.39 -19.98
C PRO A 239 -2.75 0.72 -20.20
N TRP A 240 -3.89 0.41 -20.84
CA TRP A 240 -4.97 1.36 -21.08
C TRP A 240 -5.48 1.98 -19.76
N LEU A 241 -5.61 1.18 -18.70
CA LEU A 241 -6.05 1.65 -17.38
C LEU A 241 -5.09 2.71 -16.82
N SER A 242 -3.78 2.43 -16.89
CA SER A 242 -2.73 3.36 -16.52
C SER A 242 -2.75 4.64 -17.37
N ARG A 243 -2.94 4.51 -18.70
CA ARG A 243 -3.00 5.67 -19.60
C ARG A 243 -4.20 6.56 -19.30
N LEU A 244 -5.38 5.98 -19.08
CA LEU A 244 -6.60 6.74 -18.75
C LEU A 244 -6.47 7.44 -17.40
N ALA A 245 -6.02 6.72 -16.37
CA ALA A 245 -5.82 7.31 -15.05
C ALA A 245 -4.74 8.40 -15.10
N GLY A 246 -3.64 8.16 -15.81
CA GLY A 246 -2.58 9.14 -16.02
C GLY A 246 -3.09 10.42 -16.66
N ALA A 247 -3.85 10.31 -17.75
CA ALA A 247 -4.43 11.46 -18.43
C ALA A 247 -5.42 12.21 -17.53
N GLY A 248 -6.30 11.49 -16.83
CA GLY A 248 -7.26 12.09 -15.90
C GLY A 248 -6.57 12.84 -14.75
N LEU A 249 -5.52 12.25 -14.16
CA LEU A 249 -4.72 12.88 -13.10
C LEU A 249 -3.98 14.12 -13.60
N LEU A 250 -3.40 14.07 -14.81
CA LEU A 250 -2.74 15.23 -15.40
C LEU A 250 -3.72 16.38 -15.66
N LEU A 251 -4.87 16.09 -16.29
CA LEU A 251 -5.89 17.09 -16.57
C LEU A 251 -6.47 17.68 -15.28
N GLY A 252 -6.77 16.84 -14.28
CA GLY A 252 -7.24 17.29 -12.97
C GLY A 252 -6.21 18.12 -12.24
N GLY A 253 -4.93 17.75 -12.31
CA GLY A 253 -3.82 18.51 -11.74
C GLY A 253 -3.65 19.89 -12.37
N LEU A 254 -3.66 19.97 -13.71
CA LEU A 254 -3.62 21.23 -14.45
C LEU A 254 -4.82 22.13 -14.11
N TRP A 255 -6.01 21.54 -14.05
CA TRP A 255 -7.23 22.28 -13.70
C TRP A 255 -7.15 22.88 -12.30
N LEU A 256 -6.69 22.13 -11.30
CA LEU A 256 -6.51 22.63 -9.93
C LEU A 256 -5.45 23.73 -9.80
N LEU A 257 -4.48 23.78 -10.71
CA LEU A 257 -3.46 24.86 -10.73
C LEU A 257 -3.94 26.10 -11.48
N ALA A 258 -4.89 25.95 -12.38
CA ALA A 258 -5.44 27.05 -13.19
C ALA A 258 -6.67 27.73 -12.57
N ALA A 259 -7.35 27.07 -11.61
CA ALA A 259 -8.61 27.51 -10.98
C ALA A 259 -8.40 28.20 -9.61
#